data_AF-A0A4Q3UTP1-F1
#
_entry.id   AF-A0A4Q3UTP1-F1
#
_cell.length_a   1.000
_cell.length_b   1.000
_cell.length_c   1.000
_cell.angle_alpha   90.00
_cell.angle_beta   90.00
_cell.angle_gamma   90.00
#
_symmetry.space_group_name_H-M   'P 1'
#
loop_
_entity.id
_entity.type
_entity.pdbx_description
1 polymer ?
#
loop_
_entity_poly.entity_id
_entity_poly.type
_entity_poly.pdbx_seq_one_letter_code
_entity_poly.pdbx_strand_id
1 'polypeptide(L)'
;NCINLRYTADSGWAVWEFEKAGRAVNVRVEGQLLVNSNTLARLGALDGVGLAYLPEEYVEPFVSSGDLVSVLQDWCDPFPGYFLYYPSRRQPSAAFSLVLEALRHRA
;
A
#
# COMPACT_ATOMS: atom_id res chain seq x y z
N ASN A 1 1.62 13.87 -13.81
CA ASN A 1 1.63 14.36 -12.42
C ASN A 1 1.41 13.15 -11.52
N CYS A 2 2.19 13.01 -10.45
CA CYS A 2 2.09 11.87 -9.52
C CYS A 2 1.82 12.37 -8.09
N ILE A 3 1.11 11.57 -7.31
CA ILE A 3 0.80 11.89 -5.92
C ILE A 3 1.84 11.20 -5.04
N ASN A 4 2.59 12.01 -4.29
CA ASN A 4 3.62 11.52 -3.38
C ASN A 4 3.03 11.20 -2.01
N LEU A 5 3.60 10.18 -1.36
CA LEU A 5 3.25 9.77 0.00
C LEU A 5 4.45 9.96 0.95
N ARG A 6 4.18 10.46 2.14
CA ARG A 6 5.14 10.49 3.27
C ARG A 6 4.37 10.24 4.56
N TYR A 7 4.46 9.02 5.08
CA TYR A 7 3.62 8.56 6.19
C TYR A 7 3.95 9.24 7.52
N THR A 8 5.23 9.52 7.78
CA THR A 8 5.69 10.22 8.99
C THR A 8 6.67 11.33 8.64
N ALA A 9 6.82 12.31 9.54
CA ALA A 9 7.80 13.37 9.37
C ALA A 9 9.23 12.81 9.24
N ASP A 10 9.56 11.72 9.91
CA ASP A 10 10.90 11.13 9.81
C ASP A 10 11.05 10.16 8.64
N SER A 11 9.94 9.77 8.00
CA SER A 11 9.99 8.98 6.77
C SER A 11 10.43 9.83 5.58
N GLY A 12 11.26 9.25 4.72
CA GLY A 12 11.46 9.74 3.37
C GLY A 12 10.17 9.64 2.53
N TRP A 13 10.22 10.12 1.29
CA TRP A 13 9.11 9.92 0.36
C TRP A 13 8.97 8.43 0.06
N ALA A 14 7.74 7.95 0.02
CA ALA A 14 7.43 6.60 -0.41
C ALA A 14 7.93 6.41 -1.85
N VAL A 15 8.72 5.36 -2.05
CA VAL A 15 9.21 4.96 -3.36
C VAL A 15 8.15 4.07 -4.00
N TRP A 16 7.89 4.25 -5.29
CA TRP A 16 7.01 3.35 -6.01
C TRP A 16 7.83 2.12 -6.41
N GLU A 17 7.42 0.97 -5.90
CA GLU A 17 8.12 -0.30 -6.08
C GLU A 17 7.35 -1.14 -7.10
N PHE A 18 8.02 -1.52 -8.18
CA PHE A 18 7.45 -2.32 -9.25
C PHE A 18 8.28 -3.57 -9.45
N GLU A 19 7.64 -4.68 -9.79
CA GLU A 19 8.33 -5.91 -10.17
C GLU A 19 7.64 -6.53 -11.38
N LYS A 20 8.43 -6.99 -12.35
CA LYS A 20 7.93 -7.81 -13.45
C LYS A 20 8.94 -8.88 -13.81
N ALA A 21 8.53 -10.14 -13.76
CA ALA A 21 9.37 -11.30 -14.11
C ALA A 21 10.74 -11.30 -13.38
N GLY A 22 10.73 -11.05 -12.07
CA GLY A 22 11.93 -11.01 -11.23
C GLY A 22 12.80 -9.75 -11.40
N ARG A 23 12.33 -8.75 -12.15
CA ARG A 23 13.00 -7.45 -12.30
C ARG A 23 12.31 -6.39 -11.46
N ALA A 24 12.92 -6.04 -10.33
CA ALA A 24 12.50 -4.94 -9.49
C ALA A 24 12.92 -3.57 -10.07
N VAL A 25 12.04 -2.58 -9.96
CA VAL A 25 12.25 -1.19 -10.36
C VAL A 25 11.69 -0.27 -9.28
N ASN A 26 12.55 0.62 -8.78
CA ASN A 26 12.19 1.61 -7.77
C ASN A 26 12.14 3.00 -8.43
N VAL A 27 10.99 3.66 -8.34
CA VAL A 27 10.75 4.95 -8.98
C VAL A 27 10.48 6.01 -7.92
N ARG A 28 11.31 7.06 -7.92
CA ARG A 28 11.00 8.31 -7.23
C ARG A 28 10.25 9.20 -8.19
N VAL A 29 8.98 9.44 -7.91
CA VAL A 29 8.11 10.22 -8.78
C VAL A 29 8.15 11.70 -8.43
N GLU A 30 7.94 12.54 -9.43
CA GLU A 30 7.76 13.98 -9.26
C GLU A 30 6.27 14.33 -9.32
N GLY A 31 5.86 15.28 -8.50
CA GLY A 31 4.50 15.81 -8.53
C GLY A 31 4.24 16.84 -7.44
N GLN A 32 3.18 17.63 -7.63
CA GLN A 32 2.90 18.79 -6.80
C GLN A 32 2.17 18.46 -5.48
N LEU A 33 1.54 17.29 -5.40
CA LEU A 33 0.80 16.86 -4.22
C LEU A 33 1.63 15.85 -3.40
N LEU A 34 1.85 16.20 -2.14
CA LEU A 34 2.42 15.32 -1.11
C LEU A 34 1.41 15.16 0.01
N VAL A 35 1.05 13.92 0.33
CA VAL A 35 0.11 13.58 1.41
C VAL A 35 0.69 12.50 2.31
N ASN A 36 0.04 12.26 3.45
CA ASN A 36 0.53 11.32 4.47
C ASN A 36 -0.41 10.12 4.71
N SER A 37 -1.42 9.92 3.86
CA SER A 37 -2.30 8.76 3.96
C SER A 37 -2.79 8.29 2.59
N ASN A 38 -3.01 6.99 2.47
CA ASN A 38 -3.56 6.34 1.28
C ASN A 38 -4.94 6.91 0.90
N THR A 39 -5.76 7.23 1.91
CA THR A 39 -7.08 7.86 1.72
C THR A 39 -6.98 9.20 1.00
N LEU A 40 -6.06 10.07 1.42
CA LEU A 40 -5.86 11.38 0.78
C LEU A 40 -5.28 11.24 -0.63
N ALA A 41 -4.37 10.29 -0.83
CA ALA A 41 -3.81 10.02 -2.15
C ALA A 41 -4.88 9.53 -3.14
N ARG A 42 -5.79 8.65 -2.68
CA ARG A 42 -6.94 8.21 -3.46
C ARG A 42 -7.89 9.35 -3.82
N LEU A 43 -8.21 10.23 -2.86
CA LEU A 43 -9.07 11.39 -3.13
C LEU A 43 -8.42 12.29 -4.20
N GLY A 44 -7.12 12.55 -4.11
CA GLY A 44 -6.40 13.29 -5.14
C GLY A 44 -6.45 12.61 -6.52
N ALA A 45 -6.40 11.27 -6.58
CA ALA A 45 -6.53 10.53 -7.83
C ALA A 45 -7.94 10.66 -8.42
N LEU A 46 -8.98 10.55 -7.59
CA LEU A 46 -10.39 10.72 -8.00
C LEU A 46 -10.67 12.16 -8.49
N ASP A 47 -10.03 13.15 -7.88
CA ASP A 47 -10.12 14.56 -8.29
C ASP A 47 -9.25 14.89 -9.52
N GLY A 48 -8.57 13.90 -10.11
CA GLY A 48 -7.77 14.05 -11.32
C GLY A 48 -6.43 14.76 -11.13
N VAL A 49 -5.92 14.84 -9.89
CA VAL A 49 -4.64 15.51 -9.58
C VAL A 49 -3.45 14.76 -10.19
N GLY A 50 -3.52 13.43 -10.26
CA GLY A 50 -2.46 12.61 -10.83
C GLY A 50 -2.58 11.12 -10.51
N LEU A 51 -1.53 10.38 -10.84
CA LEU A 51 -1.42 8.94 -10.54
C LEU A 51 -1.09 8.72 -9.06
N ALA A 52 -1.72 7.71 -8.45
CA ALA A 52 -1.42 7.24 -7.10
C ALA A 52 -0.98 5.77 -7.13
N TYR A 53 -0.03 5.42 -6.27
CA TYR A 53 0.41 4.04 -6.04
C TYR A 53 -0.11 3.60 -4.68
N LEU A 54 -1.10 2.69 -4.70
CA LEU A 54 -1.90 2.33 -3.53
C LEU A 54 -2.19 0.82 -3.51
N PRO A 55 -2.35 0.22 -2.32
CA PRO A 55 -2.87 -1.14 -2.20
C PRO A 55 -4.27 -1.25 -2.81
N GLU A 56 -4.58 -2.41 -3.39
CA GLU A 56 -5.83 -2.67 -4.11
C GLU A 56 -7.09 -2.40 -3.25
N GLU A 57 -7.05 -2.75 -1.95
CA GLU A 57 -8.13 -2.51 -0.99
C GLU A 57 -8.57 -1.04 -0.87
N TYR A 58 -7.70 -0.08 -1.22
CA TYR A 58 -8.06 1.34 -1.20
C TYR A 58 -8.84 1.77 -2.44
N VAL A 59 -8.68 1.08 -3.57
CA VAL A 59 -9.12 1.53 -4.90
C VAL A 59 -10.11 0.60 -5.58
N GLU A 60 -10.26 -0.65 -5.13
CA GLU A 60 -11.11 -1.69 -5.74
C GLU A 60 -12.55 -1.23 -6.04
N PRO A 61 -13.27 -0.52 -5.15
CA PRO A 61 -14.61 -0.03 -5.46
C PRO A 61 -14.65 0.99 -6.60
N PHE A 62 -13.61 1.82 -6.71
CA PHE A 62 -13.52 2.92 -7.68
C PHE A 62 -12.99 2.45 -9.04
N VAL A 63 -12.16 1.41 -9.04
CA VAL A 63 -11.76 0.72 -10.27
C VAL A 63 -12.94 -0.04 -10.85
N SER A 64 -13.72 -0.70 -9.99
CA SER A 64 -14.92 -1.46 -10.38
C SER A 64 -16.03 -0.55 -10.94
N SER A 65 -16.20 0.66 -10.40
CA SER A 65 -17.15 1.65 -10.92
C SER A 65 -16.68 2.35 -12.20
N GLY A 66 -15.39 2.30 -12.52
CA GLY A 66 -14.77 3.02 -13.63
C GLY A 66 -14.36 4.45 -13.30
N ASP A 67 -14.50 4.90 -12.05
CA ASP A 67 -14.04 6.21 -11.58
C ASP A 67 -12.50 6.30 -11.57
N LEU A 68 -11.82 5.16 -11.37
CA LEU A 68 -10.38 5.01 -11.51
C LEU A 68 -10.03 3.92 -12.52
N VAL A 69 -8.87 4.07 -13.16
CA VAL A 69 -8.31 3.06 -14.06
C VAL A 69 -6.98 2.61 -13.51
N SER A 70 -6.82 1.30 -13.33
CA SER A 70 -5.54 0.70 -12.98
C SER A 70 -4.59 0.73 -14.18
N VAL A 71 -3.37 1.22 -13.97
CA VAL A 71 -2.32 1.26 -14.98
C VAL A 71 -1.09 0.50 -14.46
N LEU A 72 -0.26 -0.01 -15.37
CA LEU A 72 0.94 -0.79 -15.03
C LEU A 72 0.66 -2.05 -14.19
N GLN A 73 -0.54 -2.63 -14.27
CA GLN A 73 -0.90 -3.85 -13.52
C GLN A 73 0.11 -4.99 -13.71
N ASP A 74 0.63 -5.16 -14.93
CA ASP A 74 1.68 -6.13 -15.25
C ASP A 74 2.99 -5.98 -14.45
N TRP A 75 3.17 -4.88 -13.72
CA TRP A 75 4.35 -4.56 -12.91
C TRP A 75 4.05 -4.59 -11.40
N CYS A 76 2.83 -4.96 -11.03
CA CYS A 76 2.36 -4.98 -9.64
C CYS A 76 2.09 -6.43 -9.23
N ASP A 77 3.16 -7.23 -9.09
CA ASP A 77 3.05 -8.58 -8.57
C ASP A 77 2.47 -8.58 -7.14
N PRO A 78 1.65 -9.58 -6.76
CA PRO A 78 1.10 -9.66 -5.41
C PRO A 78 2.21 -9.76 -4.35
N PHE A 79 2.09 -8.96 -3.30
CA PHE A 79 3.00 -9.03 -2.15
C PHE A 79 2.39 -9.89 -1.03
N PRO A 80 3.20 -10.39 -0.07
CA PRO A 80 2.72 -11.29 1.00
C PRO A 80 1.68 -10.71 1.96
N GLY A 81 1.27 -9.45 1.79
CA GLY A 81 0.31 -8.78 2.65
C GLY A 81 0.89 -8.36 4.00
N TYR A 82 -0.01 -8.25 4.98
CA TYR A 82 0.31 -7.76 6.31
C TYR A 82 0.84 -8.86 7.24
N PHE A 83 1.79 -8.49 8.09
CA PHE A 83 2.36 -9.38 9.12
C PHE A 83 2.00 -8.89 10.53
N LEU A 84 1.70 -9.82 11.43
CA LEU A 84 1.54 -9.54 12.85
C LEU A 84 2.92 -9.51 13.53
N TYR A 85 3.27 -8.37 14.13
CA TYR A 85 4.52 -8.21 14.88
C TYR A 85 4.28 -8.16 16.39
N TYR A 86 4.98 -9.02 17.14
CA TYR A 86 4.97 -9.05 18.60
C TYR A 86 6.42 -8.91 19.13
N PRO A 87 6.80 -7.76 19.72
CA PRO A 87 8.21 -7.47 20.04
C PRO A 87 8.77 -8.27 21.22
N SER A 88 7.91 -8.84 22.06
CA SER A 88 8.34 -9.59 23.24
C SER A 88 8.74 -11.02 22.86
N ARG A 89 9.89 -11.45 23.37
CA ARG A 89 10.37 -12.85 23.25
C ARG A 89 9.96 -13.74 24.42
N ARG A 90 9.16 -13.22 25.36
CA ARG A 90 8.62 -14.02 26.47
C ARG A 90 7.58 -15.02 25.94
N GLN A 91 7.38 -16.10 26.68
CA GLN A 91 6.37 -17.10 26.34
C GLN A 91 5.01 -16.42 26.16
N PRO A 92 4.37 -16.53 24.97
CA PRO A 92 3.08 -15.90 24.72
C PRO A 92 2.04 -16.44 25.69
N SER A 93 1.16 -15.57 26.18
CA SER A 93 0.04 -16.02 26.99
C SER A 93 -0.93 -16.86 26.16
N ALA A 94 -1.74 -17.68 26.83
CA ALA A 94 -2.81 -18.43 26.16
C ALA A 94 -3.79 -17.48 25.43
N ALA A 95 -4.11 -16.33 26.04
CA ALA A 95 -4.95 -15.31 25.41
C ALA A 95 -4.32 -14.73 24.14
N PHE A 96 -3.02 -14.41 24.16
CA PHE A 96 -2.33 -13.94 22.95
C PHE A 96 -2.30 -15.01 21.86
N SER A 97 -2.06 -16.26 22.23
CA SER A 97 -2.03 -17.37 21.27
C SER A 97 -3.39 -17.56 20.59
N LEU A 98 -4.50 -17.42 21.34
CA LEU A 98 -5.85 -17.45 20.79
C LEU A 98 -6.10 -16.31 19.78
N VAL A 99 -5.67 -15.08 20.11
CA VAL A 99 -5.79 -13.92 19.21
C VAL A 99 -4.93 -14.11 17.96
N LEU A 100 -3.69 -14.59 18.12
CA LEU A 100 -2.79 -14.87 17.01
C LEU A 100 -3.41 -15.88 16.04
N GLU A 101 -4.02 -16.96 16.54
CA GLU A 101 -4.71 -17.93 15.70
C GLU A 101 -5.97 -17.36 15.04
N ALA A 102 -6.73 -16.51 15.74
CA ALA A 102 -7.93 -15.88 15.19
C ALA A 102 -7.62 -14.86 14.08
N LEU A 103 -6.50 -14.13 14.19
CA LEU A 103 -6.08 -13.12 13.22
C LEU A 103 -5.18 -13.67 12.11
N ARG A 104 -4.70 -14.92 12.23
CA ARG A 104 -3.85 -15.52 11.20
C ARG A 104 -4.66 -15.72 9.92
N HIS A 105 -4.27 -15.02 8.88
CA HIS A 105 -4.82 -15.24 7.56
C HIS A 105 -4.44 -16.66 7.07
N ARG A 106 -5.43 -17.42 6.63
CA ARG A 106 -5.28 -18.75 6.05
C ARG A 106 -5.78 -18.61 4.61
N ALA A 107 -4.85 -18.64 3.66
CA ALA A 107 -5.16 -18.69 2.24
C ALA A 107 -5.83 -20.01 1.87
#